data_AF-A0A9C9BXY3-F1
#
_entry.id   AF-A0A9C9BXY3-F1
#
_cell.length_a   1.000
_cell.length_b   1.000
_cell.length_c   1.000
_cell.angle_alpha   90.00
_cell.angle_beta   90.00
_cell.angle_gamma   90.00
#
_symmetry.space_group_name_H-M   'P 1'
#
loop_
_entity.id
_entity.type
_entity.pdbx_description
1 polymer ?
#
loop_
_entity_poly.entity_id
_entity_poly.type
_entity_poly.pdbx_seq_one_letter_code
_entity_poly.pdbx_strand_id
1 'polypeptide(L)' 'IPHKSSKIADHLTISVGVATAVPERGSQPETLVAAADQALYEAKNNGRNQVCSAGIHSE' A
#
# COMPACT_ATOMS: atom_id res chain seq x y z
N ILE A 1 13.21 -8.16 -11.54
CA ILE A 1 12.93 -9.04 -12.71
C ILE A 1 13.17 -8.20 -13.98
N PRO A 2 13.96 -8.67 -14.96
CA PRO A 2 14.11 -7.96 -16.24
C PRO A 2 12.78 -7.91 -17.00
N HIS A 3 12.36 -6.71 -17.42
CA HIS A 3 11.08 -6.51 -18.10
C HIS A 3 11.29 -6.27 -19.59
N LYS A 4 11.77 -7.29 -20.32
CA LYS A 4 12.24 -7.20 -21.72
C LYS A 4 11.21 -6.64 -22.72
N SER A 5 9.92 -6.73 -22.42
CA SER A 5 8.83 -6.18 -23.26
C SER A 5 8.42 -4.76 -22.86
N SER A 6 8.95 -4.22 -21.75
CA SER A 6 8.69 -2.84 -21.33
C SER A 6 9.40 -1.88 -22.28
N LYS A 7 8.64 -0.93 -22.83
CA LYS A 7 9.19 0.17 -23.62
C LYS A 7 9.64 1.36 -22.75
N ILE A 8 9.46 1.27 -21.43
CA ILE A 8 9.65 2.38 -20.49
C ILE A 8 10.98 2.27 -19.74
N ALA A 9 11.31 1.09 -19.23
CA ALA A 9 12.51 0.82 -18.45
C ALA A 9 12.81 -0.68 -18.41
N ASP A 10 14.09 -1.03 -18.26
CA ASP A 10 14.59 -2.41 -18.15
C ASP A 10 14.05 -3.14 -16.90
N HIS A 11 13.72 -2.37 -15.86
CA HIS A 11 13.15 -2.86 -14.61
C HIS A 11 11.92 -2.05 -14.22
N LEU A 12 10.82 -2.76 -14.00
CA LEU A 12 9.62 -2.19 -13.41
C LEU A 12 9.63 -2.38 -11.91
N THR A 13 9.07 -1.40 -11.22
CA THR A 13 8.92 -1.38 -9.77
C THR A 13 7.45 -1.18 -9.40
N ILE A 14 7.05 -1.60 -8.20
CA ILE A 14 5.73 -1.35 -7.64
C ILE A 14 5.82 -0.54 -6.36
N SER A 15 4.75 0.15 -6.00
CA SER A 15 4.58 0.74 -4.67
C SER A 15 3.45 0.00 -3.98
N VAL A 16 3.58 -0.24 -2.68
CA VAL A 16 2.64 -1.07 -1.92
C VAL A 16 2.23 -0.34 -0.66
N GLY A 17 0.92 -0.29 -0.42
CA GLY A 17 0.35 0.11 0.85
C GLY A 17 -0.13 -1.11 1.61
N VAL A 18 0.23 -1.19 2.89
CA VAL A 18 -0.14 -2.30 3.77
C VAL A 18 -0.92 -1.74 4.94
N ALA A 19 -1.99 -2.40 5.35
CA ALA A 19 -2.67 -2.08 6.59
C ALA A 19 -2.96 -3.35 7.39
N THR A 20 -2.94 -3.20 8.71
CA THR A 20 -3.31 -4.25 9.67
C THR A 20 -4.26 -3.70 10.71
N ALA A 21 -5.25 -4.50 11.07
CA ALA A 21 -6.21 -4.19 12.13
C ALA A 21 -6.56 -5.45 12.91
N VAL A 22 -6.86 -5.29 14.20
CA VAL A 22 -7.57 -6.31 14.97
C VAL A 22 -9.06 -5.99 14.82
N PRO A 23 -9.89 -6.91 14.27
CA PRO A 23 -11.31 -6.63 14.11
C PRO A 23 -12.01 -6.50 15.47
N GLU A 24 -12.78 -5.44 15.62
CA GLU A 24 -13.60 -5.17 16.79
C GLU A 24 -15.08 -5.10 16.41
N ARG A 25 -15.96 -5.09 17.41
CA ARG A 25 -17.40 -4.97 17.18
C ARG A 25 -17.69 -3.60 16.56
N GLY A 26 -18.18 -3.61 15.32
CA GLY A 26 -18.45 -2.38 14.56
C GLY A 26 -17.31 -1.98 13.62
N SER A 27 -16.21 -2.72 13.57
CA SER A 27 -15.19 -2.53 12.53
C SER A 27 -15.75 -2.84 11.15
N GLN A 28 -15.47 -1.95 10.21
CA GLN A 28 -15.87 -2.09 8.82
C GLN A 28 -14.66 -2.52 7.97
N PRO A 29 -14.76 -3.56 7.14
CA PRO A 29 -13.66 -3.99 6.26
C PRO A 29 -13.16 -2.87 5.35
N GLU A 30 -14.04 -1.95 4.96
CA GLU A 30 -13.72 -0.78 4.14
C GLU A 30 -12.69 0.14 4.81
N THR A 31 -12.68 0.21 6.15
CA THR A 31 -11.68 0.98 6.90
C THR A 31 -10.28 0.39 6.72
N LEU A 32 -10.16 -0.94 6.71
CA LEU A 32 -8.88 -1.62 6.47
C LEU A 32 -8.37 -1.38 5.05
N VAL A 33 -9.26 -1.44 4.06
CA VAL A 33 -8.92 -1.17 2.65
C VAL A 33 -8.51 0.30 2.48
N ALA A 34 -9.28 1.24 3.05
CA ALA A 34 -8.97 2.66 2.99
C ALA A 34 -7.61 3.00 3.61
N ALA A 35 -7.25 2.35 4.73
CA ALA A 35 -5.93 2.52 5.35
C ALA A 35 -4.81 1.97 4.46
N ALA A 36 -5.01 0.84 3.79
CA ALA A 36 -4.04 0.29 2.85
C ALA A 36 -3.87 1.21 1.62
N ASP A 37 -4.96 1.77 1.11
CA ASP A 37 -4.93 2.73 0.00
C ASP A 37 -4.22 4.03 0.39
N GLN A 38 -4.44 4.52 1.61
CA GLN A 38 -3.74 5.68 2.14
C GLN A 38 -2.23 5.42 2.21
N ALA A 39 -1.82 4.27 2.75
CA ALA A 39 -0.42 3.87 2.78
C ALA A 39 0.16 3.71 1.37
N LEU A 40 -0.62 3.24 0.40
CA LEU A 40 -0.19 3.14 -1.00
C LEU A 40 0.03 4.53 -1.61
N TYR A 41 -0.83 5.48 -1.27
CA TYR A 41 -0.69 6.87 -1.71
C TYR A 41 0.58 7.51 -1.14
N GLU A 42 0.88 7.28 0.14
CA GLU A 42 2.13 7.70 0.78
C GLU A 42 3.35 7.09 0.08
N ALA A 43 3.34 5.79 -0.20
CA ALA A 43 4.43 5.14 -0.91
C ALA A 43 4.69 5.78 -2.28
N LYS A 44 3.64 6.19 -2.99
CA LYS A 44 3.76 6.90 -4.29
C LYS A 44 4.34 8.29 -4.13
N ASN A 45 3.92 9.05 -3.11
CA ASN A 45 4.37 10.41 -2.86
C ASN A 45 5.80 10.48 -2.35
N ASN A 46 6.22 9.48 -1.56
CA ASN A 46 7.58 9.38 -1.03
C ASN A 46 8.60 8.84 -2.05
N GLY A 47 8.29 8.85 -3.36
CA GLY A 47 9.24 8.46 -4.42
C GLY A 47 8.98 7.11 -5.10
N ARG A 48 7.86 6.44 -4.82
CA ARG A 48 7.51 5.11 -5.36
C ARG A 48 8.52 4.01 -4.96
N ASN A 49 8.46 2.85 -5.62
CA ASN A 49 9.34 1.69 -5.40
C ASN A 49 9.59 1.34 -3.91
N GLN A 50 8.54 1.38 -3.09
CA GLN A 50 8.64 1.14 -1.65
C GLN A 50 7.31 0.66 -1.06
N VAL A 51 7.40 0.26 0.20
CA VAL A 51 6.26 -0.16 1.02
C VAL A 51 6.04 0.88 2.11
N CYS A 52 4.79 1.31 2.29
CA CYS A 52 4.36 2.06 3.47
C CYS A 52 3.27 1.26 4.19
N SER A 53 3.17 1.44 5.50
CA SER A 53 2.22 0.70 6.34
C SER A 53 1.42 1.63 7.23
N ALA A 54 0.12 1.36 7.37
CA ALA A 54 -0.77 2.02 8.31
C ALA A 54 -1.28 1.02 9.37
N GLY A 55 -1.22 1.42 10.64
CA GLY A 55 -1.85 0.68 11.74
C GLY A 55 -3.20 1.28 12.06
N ILE A 56 -4.27 0.48 12.05
CA ILE A 56 -5.57 0.90 12.58
C ILE A 56 -5.59 0.47 14.05
N HIS A 57 -5.41 1.42 14.96
CA HIS A 57 -5.65 1.21 16.39
C HIS A 57 -6.98 1.86 16.75
N SER A 58 -7.88 1.07 17.34
CA SER A 58 -8.96 1.61 18.17
C SER A 58 -8.35 1.97 19.52
N GLU A 59 -8.58 3.18 20.01
CA GLU A 59 -8.37 3.54 21.43
C GLU A 59 -9.55 3.10 22.29
#